data_AF-A0A5C5WZ73-F1
#
_entry.id   AF-A0A5C5WZ73-F1
#
_cell.length_a   1.000
_cell.length_b   1.000
_cell.length_c   1.000
_cell.angle_alpha   90.00
_cell.angle_beta   90.00
_cell.angle_gamma   90.00
#
_symmetry.space_group_name_H-M   'P 1'
#
loop_
_entity.id
_entity.type
_entity.pdbx_description
1 polymer ?
#
loop_
_entity_poly.entity_id
_entity_poly.type
_entity_poly.pdbx_seq_one_letter_code
_entity_poly.pdbx_strand_id
1 'polypeptide(L)' 'MPHDIRDSVVDFANYWTGRAEISYKQLLGLIGLYESTFYKWVRSYGVAYEHNGAIPRDHWLEDWERDA' A
#
# COMPACT_ATOMS: atom_id res chain seq x y z
N MET A 1 3.90 3.73 3.07
CA MET A 1 2.72 4.62 2.96
C MET A 1 1.65 4.04 3.86
N PRO A 2 1.08 4.82 4.79
CA PRO A 2 0.00 4.32 5.62
C PRO A 2 -1.21 3.95 4.73
N HIS A 3 -1.97 2.94 5.18
CA HIS A 3 -2.98 2.27 4.36
C HIS A 3 -4.16 3.19 4.02
N ASP A 4 -4.52 4.07 4.93
CA ASP A 4 -5.48 5.17 4.77
C ASP A 4 -5.23 6.01 3.52
N ILE A 5 -3.98 6.37 3.22
CA ILE A 5 -3.67 7.15 2.02
C ILE A 5 -3.82 6.30 0.77
N ARG A 6 -3.38 5.03 0.78
CA ARG A 6 -3.55 4.12 -0.36
C ARG A 6 -5.03 3.93 -0.70
N ASP A 7 -5.85 3.75 0.33
CA ASP A 7 -7.28 3.53 0.20
C ASP A 7 -7.96 4.80 -0.32
N SER A 8 -7.58 5.99 0.17
CA SER A 8 -8.09 7.26 -0.36
C SER A 8 -7.80 7.45 -1.85
N VAL A 9 -6.66 6.96 -2.35
CA VAL A 9 -6.33 7.00 -3.79
C VAL A 9 -7.22 6.05 -4.59
N VAL A 10 -7.52 4.87 -4.04
CA VAL A 10 -8.46 3.92 -4.66
C VAL A 10 -9.86 4.54 -4.73
N ASP A 11 -10.33 5.16 -3.65
CA ASP A 11 -11.62 5.86 -3.61
C ASP A 11 -11.70 7.01 -4.60
N PHE A 12 -10.66 7.83 -4.66
CA PHE A 12 -10.55 8.92 -5.62
C PHE A 12 -10.66 8.41 -7.05
N ALA A 13 -9.94 7.32 -7.39
CA ALA A 13 -9.98 6.75 -8.73
C ALA A 13 -11.36 6.19 -9.08
N ASN A 14 -12.01 5.47 -8.16
CA ASN A 14 -13.37 4.96 -8.34
C ASN A 14 -14.39 6.09 -8.55
N TYR A 15 -14.26 7.16 -7.76
CA TYR A 15 -15.15 8.31 -7.80
C TYR A 15 -15.08 9.07 -9.13
N TRP A 16 -13.88 9.24 -9.69
CA TRP A 16 -13.66 10.09 -10.87
C TRP A 16 -13.77 9.36 -12.20
N THR A 17 -13.39 8.09 -12.28
CA THR A 17 -13.50 7.33 -13.55
C THR A 17 -14.93 7.26 -14.06
N GLY A 18 -15.91 7.01 -13.17
CA GLY A 18 -17.33 7.01 -13.54
C GLY A 18 -17.89 8.40 -13.88
N ARG A 19 -17.42 9.45 -13.20
CA ARG A 19 -17.93 10.83 -13.41
C ARG A 19 -17.34 11.52 -14.63
N ALA A 20 -16.05 11.32 -14.88
CA ALA A 20 -15.35 11.93 -15.98
C ALA A 20 -15.36 11.05 -17.24
N GLU A 21 -15.99 9.86 -17.17
CA GLU A 21 -16.04 8.88 -18.26
C GLU A 21 -14.66 8.52 -18.82
N ILE A 22 -13.64 8.54 -17.94
CA ILE A 22 -12.27 8.17 -18.28
C ILE A 22 -11.94 6.81 -17.68
N SER A 23 -11.09 6.06 -18.37
CA SER A 23 -10.57 4.80 -17.85
C SER A 23 -9.63 5.02 -16.67
N TYR A 24 -9.51 4.02 -15.79
CA TYR A 24 -8.48 3.99 -14.74
C TYR A 24 -7.09 4.25 -15.32
N LYS A 25 -6.75 3.63 -16.46
CA LYS A 25 -5.46 3.82 -17.12
C LYS A 25 -5.16 5.28 -17.45
N GLN A 26 -6.13 6.01 -18.00
CA GLN A 26 -5.97 7.44 -18.29
C GLN A 26 -5.78 8.24 -17.01
N LEU A 27 -6.63 8.04 -15.99
CA LEU A 27 -6.53 8.76 -14.72
C LEU A 27 -5.20 8.49 -14.00
N LEU A 28 -4.77 7.22 -13.96
CA LEU A 28 -3.51 6.79 -13.37
C LEU A 28 -2.31 7.41 -14.10
N GLY A 29 -2.38 7.51 -15.43
CA GLY A 29 -1.39 8.23 -16.23
C GLY A 29 -1.31 9.72 -15.88
N LEU A 30 -2.44 10.38 -15.65
CA LEU A 30 -2.49 11.80 -15.26
C LEU A 30 -1.84 12.06 -13.90
N ILE A 31 -2.00 11.15 -12.94
CA ILE A 31 -1.43 11.30 -11.59
C ILE A 31 -0.05 10.63 -11.43
N GLY A 32 0.50 10.04 -12.50
CA GLY A 32 1.82 9.40 -12.48
C GLY A 32 1.88 8.10 -11.67
N LEU A 33 0.76 7.39 -11.51
CA LEU A 33 0.70 6.13 -10.75
C LEU A 33 0.74 4.91 -11.67
N TYR A 34 1.63 3.96 -11.39
CA TYR A 34 1.68 2.71 -12.14
C TYR A 34 0.45 1.83 -11.86
N GLU A 35 -0.14 1.25 -12.93
CA GLU A 35 -1.30 0.34 -12.83
C GLU A 35 -1.05 -0.83 -11.88
N SER A 36 0.15 -1.44 -11.92
CA SER A 36 0.51 -2.55 -11.03
C SER A 36 0.49 -2.17 -9.55
N THR A 37 0.85 -0.92 -9.23
CA THR A 37 0.81 -0.39 -7.86
C THR A 37 -0.63 -0.16 -7.43
N PHE A 38 -1.44 0.45 -8.30
CA PHE A 38 -2.85 0.68 -8.05
C PHE A 38 -3.61 -0.62 -7.77
N TYR A 39 -3.50 -1.63 -8.64
CA TYR A 39 -4.20 -2.91 -8.44
C TYR A 39 -3.70 -3.70 -7.23
N LYS A 40 -2.43 -3.51 -6.83
CA LYS A 40 -1.93 -4.04 -5.55
C LYS A 40 -2.64 -3.39 -4.37
N TRP A 41 -2.89 -2.08 -4.43
CA TRP A 41 -3.64 -1.37 -3.38
C TRP A 41 -5.11 -1.78 -3.37
N VAL A 42 -5.76 -1.90 -4.52
CA VAL A 42 -7.13 -2.44 -4.62
C VAL A 42 -7.23 -3.82 -3.95
N ARG A 43 -6.25 -4.71 -4.18
CA ARG A 43 -6.21 -6.04 -3.56
C ARG A 43 -6.06 -5.99 -2.02
N SER A 44 -5.43 -4.95 -1.50
CA SER A 44 -5.13 -4.78 -0.07
C SER A 44 -5.88 -3.59 0.53
N TYR A 45 -7.04 -3.27 -0.06
CA TYR A 45 -7.88 -2.16 0.38
C TYR A 45 -8.43 -2.43 1.79
N GLY A 46 -8.32 -1.45 2.68
CA GLY A 46 -8.71 -1.59 4.09
C GLY A 46 -7.78 -2.48 4.92
N VAL A 47 -6.74 -3.06 4.31
CA VAL A 47 -5.76 -3.88 5.02
C VAL A 47 -4.67 -2.97 5.56
N ALA A 48 -4.63 -2.84 6.88
CA ALA A 48 -3.55 -2.18 7.58
C ALA A 48 -2.21 -2.83 7.21
N TYR A 49 -1.18 -2.01 6.98
CA TYR A 49 0.15 -2.53 6.77
C TYR A 49 0.68 -3.02 8.11
N GLU A 50 0.56 -4.32 8.37
CA GLU A 50 1.28 -4.97 9.45
C GLU A 50 2.76 -4.97 9.08
N HIS A 51 3.45 -3.88 9.42
CA HIS A 51 4.90 -3.93 9.46
C HIS A 51 5.27 -5.03 10.45
N ASN A 52 6.06 -6.02 10.03
CA ASN A 52 6.76 -6.97 10.91
C ASN A 52 7.82 -6.28 11.79
N GLY A 53 7.61 -5.01 12.16
CA GLY A 53 8.52 -4.22 12.96
C GLY A 53 8.36 -4.59 14.44
N ALA A 54 9.48 -4.95 15.05
CA ALA A 54 9.65 -5.35 16.45
C ALA A 54 9.11 -6.73 16.84
N ILE A 55 9.03 -7.69 15.92
CA ILE A 55 9.23 -9.10 16.32
C ILE A 55 10.75 -9.30 16.32
N PRO A 56 11.43 -9.38 17.48
CA PRO A 56 12.80 -9.88 17.49
C PRO A 56 12.75 -11.24 16.81
N ARG A 57 13.54 -11.43 15.76
CA ARG A 57 13.75 -12.78 15.28
C ARG A 57 14.53 -13.48 16.38
N ASP A 58 13.85 -14.24 17.22
CA ASP A 58 14.44 -15.03 18.30
C ASP A 58 15.55 -15.99 17.80
N HIS A 59 15.69 -16.15 16.48
CA HIS A 59 16.65 -17.02 15.85
C HIS A 59 17.99 -16.35 15.44
N TRP A 60 18.14 -15.02 15.54
CA TRP A 60 19.33 -14.35 14.97
C TRP A 60 20.38 -13.94 16.01
N LEU A 61 19.99 -13.61 17.25
CA LEU A 61 20.96 -13.26 18.29
C LEU A 61 21.16 -14.44 19.24
N GLU A 62 22.40 -14.91 19.35
CA GLU A 62 22.76 -15.86 20.40
C GLU A 62 22.79 -15.11 21.76
N ASP A 63 22.58 -15.83 22.87
CA ASP A 63 22.42 -15.21 24.20
C ASP A 63 23.56 -14.26 24.60
N TRP A 64 24.77 -14.50 24.08
CA TRP A 64 25.96 -13.68 24.35
C TRP A 64 25.99 -12.34 23.59
N GLU A 65 25.22 -12.18 22.50
CA GLU A 65 25.12 -10.92 21.75
C GLU A 65 24.12 -9.94 22.40
N ARG A 66 23.29 -10.42 23.33
CA ARG A 66 22.27 -9.62 24.04
C ARG A 66 22.81 -8.91 25.29
N ASP A 67 23.91 -9.41 25.86
CA ASP A 67 24.42 -9.00 27.18
C ASP A 67 25.66 -8.06 27.10
N ALA A 68 26.01 -7.54 25.92
CA ALA A 68 27.08 -6.56 25.68
C ALA A 68 26.53 -5.12 25.54
#